data_AF-A0A959NS15-F1
#
_entry.id   AF-A0A959NS15-F1
#
_cell.length_a   1.000
_cell.length_b   1.000
_cell.length_c   1.000
_cell.angle_alpha   90.00
_cell.angle_beta   90.00
_cell.angle_gamma   90.00
#
_symmetry.space_group_name_H-M   'P 1'
#
loop_
_entity.id
_entity.type
_entity.pdbx_description
1 polymer ?
#
loop_
_entity_poly.entity_id
_entity_poly.type
_entity_poly.pdbx_seq_one_letter_code
_entity_poly.pdbx_strand_id
1 'polypeptide(L)'
;FEWNGTVGENNYGRDNGDGTFNPTHQSKMELPDNTQWNPYSMVVEDIDKDGKDELILGIRSGGRGREVLVASVTGGDLSGFGRFQIEYNFQNDESGSNYCTTVGDLDNDGLTDIVEVVWWKLTLRMFEATGPNIYEHVNDLDQIYSSQDIDYGSVDGAKILDINGDGKNEFVMAAADDAAVDNELFIIQNVTDISAITAADVVSFYTFPKTVRPNGLPLSSGLRSMDVGDPDHDGKISLLICGGE
;
A
#
# COMPACT_ATOMS: atom_id res chain seq x y z
N PHE A 1 8.34 4.13 -17.72
CA PHE A 1 8.58 4.87 -18.98
C PHE A 1 8.51 6.35 -18.63
N GLU A 2 9.41 7.18 -19.15
CA GLU A 2 9.34 8.64 -18.93
C GLU A 2 8.83 9.32 -20.19
N TRP A 3 7.94 10.31 -20.03
CA TRP A 3 7.52 11.16 -21.13
C TRP A 3 8.68 12.03 -21.59
N ASN A 4 8.77 12.28 -22.90
CA ASN A 4 9.89 13.03 -23.48
C ASN A 4 9.83 14.56 -23.26
N GLY A 5 8.82 15.07 -22.56
CA GLY A 5 8.70 16.51 -22.26
C GLY A 5 8.11 17.38 -23.37
N THR A 6 7.81 16.81 -24.55
CA THR A 6 7.39 17.61 -25.71
C THR A 6 5.86 17.68 -25.80
N VAL A 7 5.31 18.86 -25.51
CA VAL A 7 3.85 19.11 -25.53
C VAL A 7 3.26 18.76 -26.90
N GLY A 8 2.21 17.94 -26.88
CA GLY A 8 1.54 17.45 -28.09
C GLY A 8 2.06 16.11 -28.60
N GLU A 9 3.11 15.56 -27.99
CA GLU A 9 3.62 14.21 -28.29
C GLU A 9 3.22 13.21 -27.21
N ASN A 10 2.88 11.98 -27.62
CA ASN A 10 2.60 10.85 -26.73
C ASN A 10 3.79 9.87 -26.70
N ASN A 11 5.00 10.43 -26.59
CA ASN A 11 6.24 9.67 -26.66
C ASN A 11 6.73 9.36 -25.24
N TYR A 12 6.74 8.07 -24.89
CA TYR A 12 7.15 7.58 -23.58
C TYR A 12 8.26 6.55 -23.74
N GLY A 13 9.39 6.74 -23.06
CA GLY A 13 10.53 5.84 -23.16
C GLY A 13 11.55 6.23 -24.22
N ARG A 14 12.34 5.25 -24.67
CA ARG A 14 13.37 5.36 -25.70
C ARG A 14 12.77 4.92 -27.04
N ASP A 15 12.71 5.83 -28.00
CA ASP A 15 12.23 5.54 -29.35
C ASP A 15 13.18 4.57 -30.07
N ASN A 16 12.61 3.54 -30.70
CA ASN A 16 13.35 2.56 -31.50
C ASN A 16 13.46 2.96 -32.98
N GLY A 17 12.82 4.05 -33.41
CA GLY A 17 12.80 4.53 -34.79
C GLY A 17 11.83 3.77 -35.72
N ASP A 18 11.01 2.88 -35.17
CA ASP A 18 10.01 2.06 -35.88
C ASP A 18 8.58 2.30 -35.38
N GLY A 19 8.38 3.33 -34.55
CA GLY A 19 7.10 3.64 -33.90
C GLY A 19 6.85 2.88 -32.61
N THR A 20 7.82 2.09 -32.12
CA THR A 20 7.77 1.43 -30.82
C THR A 20 8.73 2.09 -29.82
N PHE A 21 8.50 1.86 -28.52
CA PHE A 21 9.30 2.41 -27.45
C PHE A 21 9.79 1.34 -26.48
N ASN A 22 11.04 1.46 -26.04
CA ASN A 22 11.56 0.73 -24.89
C ASN A 22 11.42 1.58 -23.61
N PRO A 23 11.30 0.99 -22.42
CA PRO A 23 11.34 1.75 -21.17
C PRO A 23 12.60 2.62 -21.06
N THR A 24 12.46 3.82 -20.48
CA THR A 24 13.60 4.70 -20.18
C THR A 24 14.62 4.03 -19.26
N HIS A 25 14.12 3.26 -18.29
CA HIS A 25 14.90 2.45 -17.36
C HIS A 25 14.13 1.16 -17.04
N GLN A 26 14.86 0.11 -16.69
CA GLN A 26 14.32 -1.14 -16.17
C GLN A 26 15.21 -1.60 -15.02
N SER A 27 14.62 -1.99 -13.90
CA SER A 27 15.31 -2.59 -12.77
C SER A 27 14.70 -3.94 -12.45
N LYS A 28 15.54 -4.88 -12.01
CA LYS A 28 15.09 -6.15 -11.45
C LYS A 28 15.13 -6.16 -9.92
N MET A 29 15.39 -5.02 -9.27
CA MET A 29 15.47 -4.88 -7.81
C MET A 29 16.28 -6.00 -7.15
N GLU A 30 17.46 -6.26 -7.72
CA GLU A 30 18.42 -7.28 -7.26
C GLU A 30 17.91 -8.74 -7.31
N LEU A 31 16.83 -9.03 -8.04
CA LEU A 31 16.33 -10.39 -8.19
C LEU A 31 17.25 -11.27 -9.05
N PRO A 32 17.43 -12.54 -8.67
CA PRO A 32 18.00 -13.54 -9.56
C PRO A 32 17.12 -13.74 -10.79
N ASP A 33 17.74 -14.11 -11.91
CA ASP A 33 17.00 -14.38 -13.14
C ASP A 33 16.04 -15.56 -12.96
N ASN A 34 14.88 -15.51 -13.63
CA ASN A 34 13.81 -16.51 -13.53
C ASN A 34 13.21 -16.69 -12.13
N THR A 35 13.31 -15.67 -11.27
CA THR A 35 12.67 -15.65 -9.96
C THR A 35 11.28 -15.04 -10.08
N GLN A 36 10.25 -15.74 -9.57
CA GLN A 36 8.91 -15.17 -9.50
C GLN A 36 8.90 -14.01 -8.50
N TRP A 37 8.31 -12.89 -8.91
CA TRP A 37 8.16 -11.71 -8.09
C TRP A 37 6.83 -11.06 -8.45
N ASN A 38 5.90 -11.04 -7.49
CA ASN A 38 4.54 -10.55 -7.70
C ASN A 38 4.32 -9.25 -6.90
N PRO A 39 4.90 -8.11 -7.31
CA PRO A 39 4.54 -6.81 -6.75
C PRO A 39 3.05 -6.57 -6.99
N TYR A 40 2.37 -6.02 -5.99
CA TYR A 40 0.92 -5.84 -6.02
C TYR A 40 0.52 -4.40 -5.72
N SER A 41 1.22 -3.74 -4.81
CA SER A 41 1.07 -2.33 -4.48
C SER A 41 2.33 -1.55 -4.84
N MET A 42 2.15 -0.29 -5.22
CA MET A 42 3.23 0.63 -5.56
C MET A 42 2.85 2.06 -5.17
N VAL A 43 3.74 2.73 -4.44
CA VAL A 43 3.60 4.14 -4.06
C VAL A 43 4.91 4.86 -4.38
N VAL A 44 4.81 6.15 -4.68
CA VAL A 44 5.97 7.03 -4.88
C VAL A 44 5.79 8.28 -4.03
N GLU A 45 6.68 8.49 -3.07
CA GLU A 45 6.68 9.62 -2.13
C GLU A 45 8.06 9.75 -1.46
N ASP A 46 8.48 10.97 -1.13
CA ASP A 46 9.61 11.26 -0.23
C ASP A 46 9.23 10.86 1.21
N ILE A 47 9.47 9.61 1.58
CA ILE A 47 8.98 9.04 2.85
C ILE A 47 9.93 9.28 4.02
N ASP A 48 11.22 9.43 3.74
CA ASP A 48 12.25 9.70 4.75
C ASP A 48 12.61 11.20 4.88
N LYS A 49 11.97 12.05 4.05
CA LYS A 49 12.11 13.50 3.99
C LYS A 49 13.53 13.96 3.65
N ASP A 50 14.27 13.19 2.85
CA ASP A 50 15.60 13.55 2.36
C ASP A 50 15.58 14.47 1.12
N GLY A 51 14.39 14.71 0.55
CA GLY A 51 14.17 15.54 -0.63
C GLY A 51 14.24 14.78 -1.95
N LYS A 52 14.24 13.44 -1.91
CA LYS A 52 14.04 12.57 -3.07
C LYS A 52 12.79 11.72 -2.82
N ASP A 53 12.09 11.40 -3.90
CA ASP A 53 10.97 10.46 -3.80
C ASP A 53 11.50 9.02 -3.82
N GLU A 54 10.96 8.19 -2.94
CA GLU A 54 11.19 6.76 -2.92
C GLU A 54 10.09 6.04 -3.69
N LEU A 55 10.45 4.89 -4.27
CA LEU A 55 9.52 3.88 -4.76
C LEU A 55 9.30 2.84 -3.65
N ILE A 56 8.07 2.72 -3.18
CA ILE A 56 7.64 1.74 -2.18
C ILE A 56 6.84 0.65 -2.89
N LEU A 57 7.24 -0.60 -2.72
CA LEU A 57 6.59 -1.76 -3.32
C LEU A 57 6.15 -2.73 -2.24
N GLY A 58 4.89 -3.16 -2.30
CA GLY A 58 4.39 -4.33 -1.56
C GLY A 58 4.35 -5.55 -2.48
N ILE A 59 5.04 -6.61 -2.06
CA ILE A 59 5.20 -7.84 -2.84
C ILE A 59 4.30 -8.90 -2.23
N ARG A 60 3.27 -9.28 -2.98
CA ARG A 60 2.26 -10.25 -2.55
C ARG A 60 2.84 -11.61 -2.20
N SER A 61 3.79 -12.06 -2.99
CA SER A 61 4.51 -13.34 -2.88
C SER A 61 5.60 -13.43 -3.95
N GLY A 62 6.57 -14.31 -3.76
CA GLY A 62 7.61 -14.56 -4.75
C GLY A 62 8.73 -15.42 -4.19
N GLY A 63 9.83 -15.52 -4.95
CA GLY A 63 11.01 -16.31 -4.56
C GLY A 63 11.78 -15.75 -3.36
N ARG A 64 11.52 -14.49 -2.96
CA ARG A 64 12.02 -13.89 -1.71
C ARG A 64 10.94 -13.80 -0.62
N GLY A 65 9.79 -14.45 -0.81
CA GLY A 65 8.67 -14.39 0.12
C GLY A 65 7.73 -13.20 -0.14
N ARG A 66 7.13 -12.65 0.92
CA ARG A 66 6.49 -11.32 0.87
C ARG A 66 7.53 -10.29 1.21
N GLU A 67 7.40 -9.12 0.61
CA GLU A 67 8.36 -8.04 0.80
C GLU A 67 7.65 -6.69 0.93
N VAL A 68 8.26 -5.81 1.72
CA VAL A 68 8.10 -4.35 1.58
C VAL A 68 9.48 -3.83 1.18
N LEU A 69 9.55 -3.28 -0.03
CA LEU A 69 10.79 -2.80 -0.63
C LEU A 69 10.72 -1.30 -0.86
N VAL A 70 11.72 -0.57 -0.37
CA VAL A 70 11.90 0.86 -0.58
C VAL A 70 13.15 1.07 -1.43
N ALA A 71 13.04 1.85 -2.50
CA ALA A 71 14.16 2.18 -3.36
C ALA A 71 14.04 3.58 -3.94
N SER A 72 15.11 4.36 -3.93
CA SER A 72 15.16 5.67 -4.60
C SER A 72 16.04 5.64 -5.85
N VAL A 73 16.01 6.72 -6.63
CA VAL A 73 16.90 6.90 -7.77
C VAL A 73 18.21 7.55 -7.33
N THR A 74 19.33 6.92 -7.69
CA THR A 74 20.68 7.44 -7.46
C THR A 74 21.46 7.57 -8.77
N GLY A 75 22.50 8.42 -8.78
CA GLY A 75 23.42 8.54 -9.90
C GLY A 75 22.94 9.42 -11.07
N GLY A 76 21.91 10.23 -10.85
CA GLY A 76 21.35 11.19 -11.82
C GLY A 76 20.03 10.72 -12.41
N ASP A 77 19.68 11.24 -13.59
CA ASP A 77 18.39 11.00 -14.24
C ASP A 77 18.28 9.58 -14.82
N LEU A 78 17.08 8.98 -14.77
CA LEU A 78 16.83 7.63 -15.30
C LEU A 78 17.02 7.52 -16.82
N SER A 79 16.94 8.64 -17.54
CA SER A 79 17.30 8.74 -18.96
C SER A 79 18.81 8.66 -19.22
N GLY A 80 19.63 8.91 -18.19
CA GLY A 80 21.08 8.84 -18.21
C GLY A 80 21.63 7.67 -17.39
N PHE A 81 22.39 7.99 -16.34
CA PHE A 81 23.06 7.02 -15.46
C PHE A 81 22.27 6.71 -14.17
N GLY A 82 21.10 7.32 -14.01
CA GLY A 82 20.19 7.07 -12.91
C GLY A 82 19.80 5.59 -12.82
N ARG A 83 19.75 5.07 -11.59
CA ARG A 83 19.31 3.71 -11.30
C ARG A 83 18.57 3.67 -9.97
N PHE A 84 17.64 2.73 -9.86
CA PHE A 84 17.06 2.41 -8.56
C PHE A 84 18.12 1.74 -7.67
N GLN A 85 18.22 2.22 -6.44
CA GLN A 85 19.00 1.62 -5.36
C GLN A 85 18.03 1.24 -4.25
N ILE A 86 18.08 -0.02 -3.81
CA ILE A 86 17.30 -0.48 -2.66
C ILE A 86 17.88 0.18 -1.40
N GLU A 87 17.03 0.86 -0.66
CA GLU A 87 17.36 1.45 0.65
C GLU A 87 16.94 0.52 1.78
N TYR A 88 15.78 -0.12 1.61
CA TYR A 88 15.24 -1.07 2.57
C TYR A 88 14.52 -2.21 1.87
N ASN A 89 14.62 -3.40 2.43
CA ASN A 89 13.89 -4.57 1.97
C ASN A 89 13.59 -5.48 3.16
N PHE A 90 12.35 -5.39 3.65
CA PHE A 90 11.82 -6.38 4.57
C PHE A 90 11.38 -7.61 3.79
N GLN A 91 11.76 -8.81 4.23
CA GLN A 91 11.40 -10.08 3.60
C GLN A 91 10.92 -11.05 4.66
N ASN A 92 9.81 -11.73 4.39
CA ASN A 92 9.30 -12.78 5.28
C ASN A 92 8.70 -13.95 4.49
N ASP A 93 8.53 -15.09 5.16
CA ASP A 93 8.04 -16.35 4.59
C ASP A 93 6.68 -16.79 5.17
N GLU A 94 5.91 -15.85 5.73
CA GLU A 94 4.66 -16.16 6.43
C GLU A 94 3.55 -16.76 5.52
N SER A 95 2.32 -16.84 6.02
CA SER A 95 1.16 -17.24 5.21
C SER A 95 0.36 -16.01 4.71
N GLY A 96 -0.64 -16.24 3.86
CA GLY A 96 -1.46 -15.18 3.30
C GLY A 96 -0.88 -14.47 2.08
N SER A 97 -1.25 -13.21 1.87
CA SER A 97 -0.84 -12.42 0.71
C SER A 97 -0.92 -10.94 1.04
N ASN A 98 0.12 -10.17 0.75
CA ASN A 98 0.04 -8.71 0.75
C ASN A 98 -0.84 -8.28 -0.43
N TYR A 99 -1.91 -7.54 -0.13
CA TYR A 99 -2.82 -6.99 -1.12
C TYR A 99 -2.93 -5.46 -1.07
N CYS A 100 -2.34 -4.83 -0.06
CA CYS A 100 -2.27 -3.38 0.03
C CYS A 100 -1.04 -3.00 0.87
N THR A 101 -0.26 -2.06 0.34
CA THR A 101 0.75 -1.33 1.11
C THR A 101 0.43 0.13 0.94
N THR A 102 0.13 0.80 2.05
CA THR A 102 -0.17 2.23 2.08
C THR A 102 0.92 2.95 2.87
N VAL A 103 1.06 4.24 2.60
CA VAL A 103 1.98 5.11 3.31
C VAL A 103 1.25 6.33 3.87
N GLY A 104 1.82 6.95 4.90
CA GLY A 104 1.41 8.23 5.48
C GLY A 104 2.01 8.41 6.88
N ASP A 105 2.08 9.64 7.37
CA ASP A 105 2.65 10.00 8.69
C ASP A 105 1.65 9.66 9.82
N LEU A 106 1.50 8.38 10.17
CA LEU A 106 0.41 7.90 11.03
C LEU A 106 0.55 8.40 12.47
N ASP A 107 1.77 8.52 12.99
CA ASP A 107 2.02 9.04 14.33
C ASP A 107 2.34 10.55 14.40
N ASN A 108 2.40 11.23 13.24
CA ASN A 108 2.54 12.68 13.10
C ASN A 108 3.92 13.19 13.57
N ASP A 109 4.97 12.40 13.36
CA ASP A 109 6.35 12.75 13.69
C ASP A 109 7.07 13.55 12.58
N GLY A 110 6.46 13.60 11.40
CA GLY A 110 6.92 14.32 10.22
C GLY A 110 7.63 13.46 9.16
N LEU A 111 7.92 12.20 9.47
CA LEU A 111 8.34 11.17 8.51
C LEU A 111 7.11 10.38 8.06
N THR A 112 7.26 9.49 7.09
CA THR A 112 6.13 8.74 6.53
C THR A 112 6.26 7.27 6.85
N ASP A 113 5.22 6.72 7.47
CA ASP A 113 5.13 5.32 7.82
C ASP A 113 4.66 4.48 6.63
N ILE A 114 4.97 3.19 6.68
CA ILE A 114 4.47 2.19 5.73
C ILE A 114 3.65 1.16 6.51
N VAL A 115 2.42 0.92 6.05
CA VAL A 115 1.57 -0.15 6.58
C VAL A 115 1.30 -1.19 5.49
N GLU A 116 1.76 -2.41 5.73
CA GLU A 116 1.43 -3.60 4.94
C GLU A 116 0.16 -4.26 5.48
N VAL A 117 -0.82 -4.49 4.61
CA VAL A 117 -2.05 -5.22 4.89
C VAL A 117 -1.96 -6.60 4.25
N VAL A 118 -1.91 -7.63 5.10
CA VAL A 118 -1.85 -9.02 4.67
C VAL A 118 -3.19 -9.68 4.88
N TRP A 119 -3.70 -10.27 3.79
CA TRP A 119 -4.90 -11.09 3.78
C TRP A 119 -4.56 -12.46 4.43
N TRP A 120 -4.51 -12.43 5.77
CA TRP A 120 -4.24 -13.54 6.67
C TRP A 120 -4.85 -13.29 8.05
N LYS A 121 -6.16 -13.40 8.16
CA LYS A 121 -6.97 -13.10 9.35
C LYS A 121 -6.80 -11.66 9.84
N LEU A 122 -6.69 -10.73 8.88
CA LEU A 122 -6.26 -9.34 9.09
C LEU A 122 -4.93 -9.25 9.83
N THR A 123 -3.84 -9.38 9.08
CA THR A 123 -2.50 -9.11 9.59
C THR A 123 -2.05 -7.73 9.11
N LEU A 124 -1.53 -6.92 10.02
CA LEU A 124 -0.90 -5.64 9.69
C LEU A 124 0.58 -5.66 10.07
N ARG A 125 1.44 -5.11 9.22
CA ARG A 125 2.83 -4.80 9.58
C ARG A 125 3.12 -3.33 9.38
N MET A 126 3.96 -2.80 10.24
CA MET A 126 4.25 -1.38 10.28
C MET A 126 5.75 -1.16 10.20
N PHE A 127 6.15 -0.25 9.33
CA PHE A 127 7.52 0.13 9.11
C PHE A 127 7.66 1.64 9.24
N GLU A 128 8.70 2.06 9.94
CA GLU A 128 8.95 3.45 10.30
C GLU A 128 10.20 3.93 9.55
N ALA A 129 10.11 5.07 8.88
CA ALA A 129 11.30 5.80 8.50
C ALA A 129 11.80 6.54 9.75
N THR A 130 13.07 6.37 10.12
CA THR A 130 13.66 7.04 11.30
C THR A 130 14.75 8.06 10.92
N GLY A 131 14.93 8.25 9.62
CA GLY A 131 15.81 9.25 9.02
C GLY A 131 16.20 8.87 7.60
N PRO A 132 17.02 9.70 6.93
CA PRO A 132 17.39 9.48 5.54
C PRO A 132 18.00 8.09 5.29
N ASN A 133 17.33 7.29 4.47
CA ASN A 133 17.68 5.93 4.09
C ASN A 133 17.76 4.95 5.28
N ILE A 134 17.04 5.24 6.38
CA ILE A 134 16.99 4.41 7.59
C ILE A 134 15.53 4.06 7.89
N TYR A 135 15.25 2.75 7.89
CA TYR A 135 13.91 2.22 8.07
C TYR A 135 13.92 1.05 9.04
N GLU A 136 12.88 0.94 9.85
CA GLU A 136 12.71 -0.11 10.85
C GLU A 136 11.36 -0.82 10.68
N HIS A 137 11.35 -2.14 10.87
CA HIS A 137 10.10 -2.89 11.05
C HIS A 137 9.77 -2.85 12.54
N VAL A 138 8.68 -2.18 12.90
CA VAL A 138 8.44 -1.77 14.30
C VAL A 138 7.26 -2.49 14.95
N ASN A 139 6.34 -3.06 14.16
CA ASN A 139 5.18 -3.75 14.71
C ASN A 139 4.61 -4.82 13.78
N ASP A 140 4.03 -5.85 14.40
CA ASP A 140 3.23 -6.91 13.77
C ASP A 140 1.94 -7.11 14.55
N LEU A 141 0.81 -6.89 13.90
CA LEU A 141 -0.51 -7.27 14.42
C LEU A 141 -0.99 -8.50 13.67
N ASP A 142 -0.52 -9.67 14.09
CA ASP A 142 -0.81 -10.92 13.39
C ASP A 142 -2.21 -11.46 13.69
N GLN A 143 -2.94 -11.81 12.62
CA GLN A 143 -4.17 -12.59 12.66
C GLN A 143 -5.20 -12.09 13.70
N ILE A 144 -5.47 -10.79 13.69
CA ILE A 144 -6.36 -10.09 14.63
C ILE A 144 -7.74 -10.77 14.73
N TYR A 145 -8.21 -11.38 13.63
CA TYR A 145 -9.52 -12.03 13.52
C TYR A 145 -9.48 -13.56 13.55
N SER A 146 -8.38 -14.16 14.00
CA SER A 146 -8.23 -15.62 14.10
C SER A 146 -9.31 -16.29 14.94
N SER A 147 -9.74 -15.68 16.05
CA SER A 147 -10.71 -16.28 16.98
C SER A 147 -12.14 -16.38 16.40
N GLN A 148 -12.46 -15.51 15.43
CA GLN A 148 -13.73 -15.48 14.71
C GLN A 148 -13.67 -16.28 13.39
N ASP A 149 -12.47 -16.77 13.02
CA ASP A 149 -12.19 -17.39 11.72
C ASP A 149 -12.51 -16.47 10.52
N ILE A 150 -12.39 -15.15 10.70
CA ILE A 150 -12.63 -14.17 9.63
C ILE A 150 -11.31 -13.73 9.02
N ASP A 151 -11.24 -13.75 7.69
CA ASP A 151 -10.09 -13.40 6.88
C ASP A 151 -10.32 -12.08 6.14
N TYR A 152 -10.35 -10.98 6.89
CA TYR A 152 -10.41 -9.66 6.28
C TYR A 152 -9.10 -9.34 5.56
N GLY A 153 -9.21 -8.90 4.31
CA GLY A 153 -8.13 -8.33 3.52
C GLY A 153 -8.57 -7.04 2.83
N SER A 154 -7.61 -6.28 2.31
CA SER A 154 -7.86 -5.08 1.52
C SER A 154 -7.04 -5.14 0.24
N VAL A 155 -7.69 -4.89 -0.89
CA VAL A 155 -7.03 -4.64 -2.17
C VAL A 155 -7.02 -3.13 -2.34
N ASP A 156 -5.84 -2.51 -2.34
CA ASP A 156 -5.65 -1.05 -2.50
C ASP A 156 -6.67 -0.15 -1.77
N GLY A 157 -7.16 -0.62 -0.62
CA GLY A 157 -8.32 -0.07 0.08
C GLY A 157 -7.99 0.55 1.43
N ALA A 158 -6.70 0.76 1.73
CA ALA A 158 -6.23 1.47 2.90
C ALA A 158 -5.67 2.85 2.54
N LYS A 159 -5.74 3.80 3.48
CA LYS A 159 -5.19 5.15 3.40
C LYS A 159 -4.74 5.62 4.79
N ILE A 160 -3.75 6.51 4.83
CA ILE A 160 -3.31 7.20 6.05
C ILE A 160 -3.39 8.71 5.80
N LEU A 161 -4.24 9.41 6.55
CA LEU A 161 -4.46 10.86 6.48
C LEU A 161 -5.36 11.34 7.62
N ASP A 162 -5.33 12.65 7.91
CA ASP A 162 -6.27 13.32 8.82
C ASP A 162 -7.67 13.36 8.18
N ILE A 163 -8.47 12.34 8.46
CA ILE A 163 -9.77 12.17 7.84
C ILE A 163 -10.86 12.96 8.57
N ASN A 164 -10.67 13.21 9.86
CA ASN A 164 -11.66 13.86 10.72
C ASN A 164 -11.38 15.37 10.92
N GLY A 165 -10.23 15.86 10.47
CA GLY A 165 -9.82 17.26 10.52
C GLY A 165 -9.33 17.72 11.90
N ASP A 166 -8.87 16.81 12.76
CA ASP A 166 -8.38 17.13 14.10
C ASP A 166 -6.88 17.45 14.15
N GLY A 167 -6.19 17.36 13.01
CA GLY A 167 -4.76 17.60 12.88
C GLY A 167 -3.89 16.39 13.17
N LYS A 168 -4.46 15.19 13.29
CA LYS A 168 -3.73 13.91 13.37
C LYS A 168 -4.16 12.99 12.26
N ASN A 169 -3.21 12.27 11.68
CA ASN A 169 -3.53 11.27 10.68
C ASN A 169 -4.15 10.00 11.30
N GLU A 170 -5.07 9.39 10.56
CA GLU A 170 -5.67 8.09 10.84
C GLU A 170 -5.34 7.08 9.75
N PHE A 171 -5.14 5.82 10.13
CA PHE A 171 -5.20 4.71 9.19
C PHE A 171 -6.66 4.30 9.03
N VAL A 172 -7.16 4.27 7.80
CA VAL A 172 -8.49 3.79 7.44
C VAL A 172 -8.39 2.70 6.38
N MET A 173 -9.18 1.64 6.53
CA MET A 173 -9.16 0.50 5.61
C MET A 173 -10.56 0.01 5.29
N ALA A 174 -10.88 -0.10 4.01
CA ALA A 174 -11.96 -0.91 3.50
C ALA A 174 -11.51 -2.37 3.37
N ALA A 175 -12.20 -3.26 4.08
CA ALA A 175 -11.84 -4.65 4.18
C ALA A 175 -13.00 -5.57 3.76
N ALA A 176 -12.66 -6.62 3.04
CA ALA A 176 -13.58 -7.67 2.66
C ALA A 176 -12.98 -9.03 3.02
N ASP A 177 -13.86 -9.98 3.30
CA ASP A 177 -13.53 -11.39 3.47
C ASP A 177 -14.23 -12.19 2.36
N ASP A 178 -13.64 -13.31 1.94
CA ASP A 178 -14.19 -14.15 0.86
C ASP A 178 -15.38 -15.02 1.33
N ALA A 179 -15.49 -15.31 2.62
CA ALA A 179 -16.58 -16.04 3.26
C ALA A 179 -17.84 -15.17 3.49
N ALA A 180 -18.88 -15.74 4.10
CA ALA A 180 -20.21 -15.12 4.21
C ALA A 180 -20.34 -14.11 5.36
N VAL A 181 -19.30 -13.31 5.64
CA VAL A 181 -19.36 -12.20 6.59
C VAL A 181 -19.50 -10.86 5.86
N ASP A 182 -20.00 -9.86 6.57
CA ASP A 182 -20.15 -8.50 6.03
C ASP A 182 -18.77 -7.86 5.78
N ASN A 183 -18.74 -6.83 4.93
CA ASN A 183 -17.51 -6.05 4.75
C ASN A 183 -17.40 -5.00 5.86
N GLU A 184 -16.20 -4.56 6.18
CA GLU A 184 -15.97 -3.63 7.30
C GLU A 184 -15.11 -2.45 6.85
N LEU A 185 -15.33 -1.29 7.48
CA LEU A 185 -14.36 -0.21 7.55
C LEU A 185 -13.67 -0.24 8.90
N PHE A 186 -12.35 -0.34 8.86
CA PHE A 186 -11.48 -0.25 10.02
C PHE A 186 -10.85 1.13 10.12
N ILE A 187 -10.61 1.58 11.35
CA ILE A 187 -9.85 2.79 11.66
C ILE A 187 -8.87 2.52 12.80
N ILE A 188 -7.68 3.12 12.70
CA ILE A 188 -6.72 3.30 13.79
C ILE A 188 -6.47 4.81 13.88
N GLN A 189 -6.59 5.38 15.07
CA GLN A 189 -6.60 6.83 15.30
C GLN A 189 -5.86 7.19 16.58
N ASN A 190 -5.50 8.47 16.76
CA ASN A 190 -4.78 8.97 17.93
C ASN A 190 -3.45 8.26 18.19
N VAL A 191 -2.76 7.86 17.12
CA VAL A 191 -1.45 7.23 17.20
C VAL A 191 -0.39 8.29 17.54
N THR A 192 0.55 7.94 18.39
CA THR A 192 1.72 8.78 18.73
C THR A 192 3.05 8.01 18.63
N ASP A 193 2.98 6.72 18.33
CA ASP A 193 4.09 5.79 18.16
C ASP A 193 3.50 4.54 17.50
N ILE A 194 3.85 4.27 16.25
CA ILE A 194 3.30 3.13 15.50
C ILE A 194 3.76 1.76 16.06
N SER A 195 4.89 1.71 16.77
CA SER A 195 5.38 0.50 17.44
C SER A 195 4.49 0.08 18.63
N ALA A 196 3.70 1.01 19.16
CA ALA A 196 2.84 0.79 20.32
C ALA A 196 1.40 0.38 19.96
N ILE A 197 1.02 0.40 18.68
CA ILE A 197 -0.32 0.02 18.24
C ILE A 197 -0.58 -1.44 18.60
N THR A 198 -1.79 -1.75 19.03
CA THR A 198 -2.23 -3.09 19.38
C THR A 198 -3.48 -3.49 18.58
N ALA A 199 -3.84 -4.78 18.63
CA ALA A 199 -5.09 -5.26 18.05
C ALA A 199 -6.35 -4.56 18.61
N ALA A 200 -6.28 -3.98 19.81
CA ALA A 200 -7.40 -3.24 20.40
C ALA A 200 -7.63 -1.87 19.75
N ASP A 201 -6.61 -1.32 19.08
CA ASP A 201 -6.68 -0.03 18.40
C ASP A 201 -7.28 -0.14 16.99
N VAL A 202 -7.39 -1.37 16.46
CA VAL A 202 -8.04 -1.66 15.17
C VAL A 202 -9.56 -1.76 15.38
N VAL A 203 -10.27 -0.68 15.09
CA VAL A 203 -11.71 -0.56 15.35
C VAL A 203 -12.51 -0.65 14.07
N SER A 204 -13.46 -1.59 13.96
CA SER A 204 -14.51 -1.48 12.95
C SER A 204 -15.47 -0.36 13.35
N PHE A 205 -15.61 0.64 12.49
CA PHE A 205 -16.52 1.76 12.71
C PHE A 205 -17.73 1.76 11.77
N TYR A 206 -17.72 0.91 10.73
CA TYR A 206 -18.84 0.78 9.82
C TYR A 206 -18.86 -0.60 9.14
N THR A 207 -20.05 -1.17 9.01
CA THR A 207 -20.27 -2.49 8.39
C THR A 207 -21.12 -2.34 7.13
N PHE A 208 -20.69 -2.94 6.02
CA PHE A 208 -21.49 -3.07 4.79
C PHE A 208 -22.06 -4.48 4.68
N PRO A 209 -23.39 -4.64 4.72
CA PRO A 209 -24.01 -5.92 4.54
C PRO A 209 -23.60 -6.58 3.22
N LYS A 210 -23.10 -7.81 3.27
CA LYS A 210 -22.76 -8.57 2.06
C LYS A 210 -24.05 -8.98 1.36
N THR A 211 -24.15 -8.67 0.07
CA THR A 211 -25.31 -9.11 -0.69
C THR A 211 -25.17 -10.62 -0.96
N VAL A 212 -26.20 -11.40 -0.69
CA VAL A 212 -26.19 -12.86 -0.91
C VAL A 212 -26.86 -13.15 -2.25
N ARG A 213 -26.25 -14.01 -3.07
CA ARG A 213 -26.84 -14.47 -4.33
C ARG A 213 -28.18 -15.18 -4.04
N PRO A 214 -29.12 -15.23 -5.01
CA PRO A 214 -30.36 -16.00 -4.86
C PRO A 214 -30.16 -17.49 -4.56
N ASN A 215 -28.98 -18.05 -4.83
CA ASN A 215 -28.62 -19.43 -4.51
C ASN A 215 -28.02 -19.61 -3.09
N GLY A 216 -28.04 -18.57 -2.25
CA GLY A 216 -27.58 -18.61 -0.86
C GLY A 216 -26.06 -18.51 -0.68
N LEU A 217 -25.29 -18.38 -1.77
CA LEU A 217 -23.86 -18.13 -1.68
C LEU A 217 -23.60 -16.63 -1.49
N PRO A 218 -22.65 -16.23 -0.64
CA PRO A 218 -22.25 -14.82 -0.54
C PRO A 218 -21.77 -14.34 -1.93
N LEU A 219 -22.21 -13.16 -2.39
CA LEU A 219 -21.52 -12.50 -3.49
C LEU A 219 -20.12 -12.18 -2.99
N SER A 220 -19.06 -12.54 -3.70
CA SER A 220 -17.71 -12.07 -3.37
C SER A 220 -17.70 -10.55 -3.47
N SER A 221 -18.02 -9.85 -2.40
CA SER A 221 -17.95 -8.39 -2.35
C SER A 221 -16.50 -8.03 -2.18
N GLY A 222 -15.76 -7.99 -3.28
CA GLY A 222 -14.39 -7.52 -3.23
C GLY A 222 -14.43 -6.01 -3.13
N LEU A 223 -14.31 -5.44 -1.92
CA LEU A 223 -13.84 -4.06 -1.82
C LEU A 223 -12.44 -4.07 -2.45
N ARG A 224 -12.30 -3.36 -3.58
CA ARG A 224 -11.13 -3.47 -4.46
C ARG A 224 -10.23 -2.25 -4.43
N SER A 225 -10.75 -1.11 -3.99
CA SER A 225 -9.97 0.11 -3.88
C SER A 225 -10.71 1.13 -3.05
N MET A 226 -9.93 1.98 -2.38
CA MET A 226 -10.39 3.19 -1.73
C MET A 226 -9.55 4.36 -2.22
N ASP A 227 -10.21 5.48 -2.45
CA ASP A 227 -9.58 6.80 -2.59
C ASP A 227 -10.24 7.80 -1.62
N VAL A 228 -9.60 8.95 -1.43
CA VAL A 228 -10.02 9.98 -0.49
C VAL A 228 -9.93 11.37 -1.11
N GLY A 229 -10.88 12.24 -0.78
CA GLY A 229 -10.88 13.62 -1.26
C GLY A 229 -12.16 14.36 -0.90
N ASP A 230 -12.26 15.61 -1.33
CA ASP A 230 -13.42 16.48 -1.10
C ASP A 230 -14.14 16.75 -2.44
N PRO A 231 -14.89 15.78 -2.99
CA PRO A 231 -15.50 15.90 -4.31
C PRO A 231 -16.68 16.89 -4.37
N ASP A 232 -17.28 17.23 -3.23
CA ASP A 232 -18.38 18.21 -3.14
C ASP A 232 -17.94 19.57 -2.59
N HIS A 233 -16.66 19.72 -2.26
CA HIS A 233 -16.00 20.97 -1.84
C HIS A 233 -16.60 21.54 -0.54
N ASP A 234 -17.03 20.67 0.38
CA ASP A 234 -17.61 21.07 1.67
C ASP A 234 -16.56 21.24 2.79
N GLY A 235 -15.29 20.97 2.47
CA GLY A 235 -14.15 21.04 3.36
C GLY A 235 -13.96 19.79 4.22
N LYS A 236 -14.72 18.71 4.00
CA LYS A 236 -14.53 17.42 4.66
C LYS A 236 -14.02 16.37 3.68
N ILE A 237 -13.14 15.52 4.18
CA ILE A 237 -12.66 14.37 3.41
C ILE A 237 -13.75 13.31 3.34
N SER A 238 -14.01 12.84 2.12
CA SER A 238 -14.89 11.72 1.80
C SER A 238 -14.08 10.44 1.52
N LEU A 239 -14.59 9.31 2.01
CA LEU A 239 -14.13 7.98 1.60
C LEU A 239 -14.84 7.55 0.30
N LEU A 240 -14.07 7.34 -0.76
CA LEU A 240 -14.55 6.86 -2.05
C LEU A 240 -14.16 5.39 -2.21
N ILE A 241 -15.08 4.49 -1.89
CA ILE A 241 -14.82 3.05 -1.86
C ILE A 241 -15.51 2.39 -3.05
N CYS A 242 -14.76 1.57 -3.79
CA CYS A 242 -15.32 0.78 -4.88
C CYS A 242 -14.99 -0.71 -4.72
N GLY A 243 -15.90 -1.52 -5.24
CA GLY A 243 -15.79 -2.97 -5.20
C GLY A 243 -16.63 -3.62 -6.28
N GLY A 244 -16.23 -4.83 -6.65
CA GLY A 244 -16.91 -5.64 -7.66
C GLY A 244 -17.78 -6.74 -7.05
N GLU A 245 -18.74 -7.20 -7.86
CA GLU A 245 -19.55 -8.43 -7.66
C GLU A 245 -18.84 -9.70 -8.17
#